data_AF-C5FU25-F1
#
_entry.id   AF-C5FU25-F1
#
_cell.length_a   1.000
_cell.length_b   1.000
_cell.length_c   1.000
_cell.angle_alpha   90.00
_cell.angle_beta   90.00
_cell.angle_gamma   90.00
#
_symmetry.space_group_name_H-M   'P 1'
#
loop_
_entity.id
_entity.type
_entity.pdbx_description
1 polymer ?
#
loop_
_entity_poly.entity_id
_entity_poly.type
_entity_poly.pdbx_seq_one_letter_code
_entity_poly.pdbx_strand_id
1 'polypeptide(L)'
;MVCIASRSAIGANAWELTATIPFTANTPFIYHEALPPRALSHHTTASAGLAAECGLKREIKGGKLQSVLQGTCGGSTTCIKNQCVPFAKTGEACSADKPCHANRYCDTVCKKPKSSENEICANNAECWGGVCLKGRCRILGVVCGDDTDCKEGEVCRYEEIIDWLPTLEKTPRVCGKPHESKFGQFCSMDSDCGIRKSTVAQNLLSEVAELIKEQFEVDKSESREPGAATGSQSGEGEVKVEDEHLRCRAGLCVFDSTLHGQEGFTGWPCRVDTNCRSRNCEAQTFADGKLTVKNCAPRRRMTTRSF
;
A
#
# COMPACT_ATOMS: atom_id res chain seq x y z
N MET A 1 10.05 29.07 -32.06
CA MET A 1 10.30 28.23 -33.24
C MET A 1 11.81 28.18 -33.46
N VAL A 2 12.46 27.12 -32.98
CA VAL A 2 13.83 26.75 -33.32
C VAL A 2 13.86 25.22 -33.27
N CYS A 3 14.09 24.60 -34.43
CA CYS A 3 14.24 23.16 -34.57
C CYS A 3 15.67 22.78 -34.17
N ILE A 4 15.82 21.74 -33.34
CA ILE A 4 17.08 21.00 -33.24
C ILE A 4 16.74 19.53 -33.47
N ALA A 5 17.18 19.04 -34.63
CA ALA A 5 17.18 17.63 -34.97
C ALA A 5 18.32 16.93 -34.23
N SER A 6 18.09 15.70 -33.77
CA SER A 6 19.16 14.78 -33.42
C SER A 6 18.76 13.38 -33.88
N ARG A 7 19.57 12.86 -34.80
CA ARG A 7 19.55 11.48 -35.29
C ARG A 7 19.98 10.53 -34.18
N SER A 8 19.31 9.39 -34.07
CA SER A 8 19.92 8.17 -33.55
C SER A 8 19.54 7.00 -34.45
N ALA A 9 20.57 6.32 -34.94
CA ALA A 9 20.52 5.12 -35.72
C ALA A 9 19.88 3.97 -34.92
N ILE A 10 18.97 3.23 -35.56
CA ILE A 10 18.50 1.95 -35.05
C ILE A 10 18.80 0.92 -36.14
N GLY A 11 19.76 0.06 -35.80
CA GLY A 11 20.07 -1.16 -36.53
C GLY A 11 18.94 -2.17 -36.38
N ALA A 12 18.82 -2.98 -37.43
CA ALA A 12 17.92 -4.11 -37.56
C ALA A 12 17.99 -5.07 -36.35
N ASN A 13 16.86 -5.67 -36.01
CA ASN A 13 16.67 -7.11 -36.09
C ASN A 13 15.17 -7.42 -35.95
N ALA A 14 14.64 -7.97 -37.03
CA ALA A 14 13.31 -8.54 -37.15
C ALA A 14 13.27 -9.88 -36.42
N TRP A 15 12.21 -10.11 -35.64
CA TRP A 15 11.69 -11.45 -35.37
C TRP A 15 10.16 -11.38 -35.52
N GLU A 16 9.69 -11.89 -36.65
CA GLU A 16 8.30 -12.26 -36.89
C GLU A 16 7.94 -13.43 -35.97
N LEU A 17 6.80 -13.35 -35.29
CA LEU A 17 6.06 -14.51 -34.85
C LEU A 17 4.59 -14.33 -35.23
N THR A 18 4.28 -14.83 -36.42
CA THR A 18 2.94 -15.25 -36.84
C THR A 18 2.41 -16.32 -35.90
N ALA A 19 1.21 -16.10 -35.35
CA ALA A 19 0.40 -17.17 -34.77
C ALA A 19 -1.05 -17.02 -35.25
N THR A 20 -1.40 -17.96 -36.12
CA THR A 20 -2.68 -18.21 -36.77
C THR A 20 -3.73 -18.63 -35.74
N ILE A 21 -4.91 -17.98 -35.73
CA ILE A 21 -6.07 -18.41 -34.95
C ILE A 21 -6.99 -19.23 -35.87
N PRO A 22 -7.33 -20.49 -35.56
CA PRO A 22 -8.36 -21.20 -36.28
C PRO A 22 -9.75 -20.85 -35.74
N PHE A 23 -10.67 -20.63 -36.67
CA PHE A 23 -12.11 -20.63 -36.48
C PHE A 23 -12.60 -22.01 -36.01
N THR A 24 -13.50 -22.03 -35.03
CA THR A 24 -14.56 -23.06 -34.93
C THR A 24 -15.88 -22.39 -34.54
N ALA A 25 -16.93 -22.85 -35.23
CA ALA A 25 -18.27 -22.31 -35.23
C ALA A 25 -19.22 -23.09 -34.31
N ASN A 26 -20.41 -22.52 -34.14
CA ASN A 26 -21.70 -23.15 -33.78
C ASN A 26 -21.97 -23.49 -32.31
N THR A 27 -22.92 -22.78 -31.70
CA THR A 27 -24.34 -23.16 -31.74
C THR A 27 -25.27 -22.10 -31.10
N PRO A 28 -26.55 -22.04 -31.49
CA PRO A 28 -27.52 -21.03 -31.06
C PRO A 28 -28.38 -21.53 -29.90
N PHE A 29 -28.88 -20.62 -29.07
CA PHE A 29 -30.06 -20.88 -28.24
C PHE A 29 -31.08 -19.76 -28.43
N ILE A 30 -32.21 -20.17 -29.01
CA ILE A 30 -33.47 -19.44 -29.09
C ILE A 30 -34.33 -19.99 -27.95
N TYR A 31 -34.94 -19.12 -27.14
CA TYR A 31 -36.25 -19.40 -26.53
C TYR A 31 -37.08 -18.12 -26.39
N HIS A 32 -38.38 -18.35 -26.53
CA HIS A 32 -39.47 -17.45 -26.89
C HIS A 32 -39.96 -16.47 -25.82
N GLU A 33 -40.47 -15.35 -26.34
CA GLU A 33 -41.67 -14.56 -25.97
C GLU A 33 -42.21 -14.57 -24.54
N ALA A 34 -42.30 -13.36 -23.97
CA ALA A 34 -43.54 -12.86 -23.37
C ALA A 34 -43.60 -11.31 -23.44
N LEU A 35 -44.62 -10.81 -24.15
CA LEU A 35 -45.18 -9.45 -24.13
C LEU A 35 -46.59 -9.55 -23.49
N PRO A 36 -47.28 -8.47 -23.07
CA PRO A 36 -46.90 -7.08 -22.71
C PRO A 36 -47.57 -6.69 -21.33
N PRO A 37 -47.84 -5.41 -20.92
CA PRO A 37 -48.55 -4.37 -21.67
C PRO A 37 -47.84 -3.01 -21.78
N ARG A 38 -48.28 -2.28 -22.80
CA ARG A 38 -48.05 -0.87 -23.12
C ARG A 38 -48.16 0.05 -21.90
N ALA A 39 -47.17 0.91 -21.73
CA ALA A 39 -47.37 2.27 -21.28
C ALA A 39 -46.88 3.21 -22.39
N LEU A 40 -47.82 3.90 -23.03
CA LEU A 40 -47.54 5.10 -23.81
C LEU A 40 -46.96 6.15 -22.86
N SER A 41 -45.83 6.77 -23.21
CA SER A 41 -45.82 8.18 -23.61
C SER A 41 -44.41 8.75 -23.65
N HIS A 42 -44.17 9.56 -24.69
CA HIS A 42 -43.01 10.42 -24.94
C HIS A 42 -41.67 9.76 -25.26
N HIS A 43 -41.58 9.27 -26.51
CA HIS A 43 -40.39 9.54 -27.31
C HIS A 43 -40.19 11.05 -27.41
N THR A 44 -39.27 11.60 -26.61
CA THR A 44 -38.60 12.85 -26.97
C THR A 44 -37.40 12.45 -27.82
N THR A 45 -37.57 12.55 -29.13
CA THR A 45 -36.46 12.69 -30.08
C THR A 45 -35.66 13.94 -29.68
N ALA A 46 -34.52 13.74 -29.02
CA ALA A 46 -33.50 14.78 -28.87
C ALA A 46 -32.26 14.36 -29.67
N SER A 47 -32.37 14.47 -30.99
CA SER A 47 -31.21 14.66 -31.85
C SER A 47 -30.77 16.11 -31.73
N ALA A 48 -29.46 16.32 -31.59
CA ALA A 48 -28.74 17.61 -31.65
C ALA A 48 -28.92 18.59 -30.46
N GLY A 49 -27.90 18.58 -29.59
CA GLY A 49 -27.68 19.57 -28.54
C GLY A 49 -26.35 19.36 -27.81
N LEU A 50 -25.29 19.00 -28.53
CA LEU A 50 -23.91 18.99 -28.03
C LEU A 50 -23.46 20.44 -27.79
N ALA A 51 -23.79 20.98 -26.61
CA ALA A 51 -23.08 22.04 -25.86
C ALA A 51 -24.05 22.69 -24.87
N ALA A 52 -24.53 21.94 -23.86
CA ALA A 52 -25.06 22.59 -22.67
C ALA A 52 -23.86 23.27 -21.97
N GLU A 53 -23.84 24.60 -21.97
CA GLU A 53 -22.85 25.36 -21.20
C GLU A 53 -22.99 24.99 -19.73
N CYS A 54 -21.86 24.83 -19.04
CA CYS A 54 -21.83 24.40 -17.65
C CYS A 54 -20.84 25.22 -16.84
N GLY A 55 -20.93 25.13 -15.52
CA GLY A 55 -19.98 25.83 -14.64
C GLY A 55 -20.34 27.30 -14.43
N LEU A 56 -19.34 28.09 -14.03
CA LEU A 56 -19.51 29.49 -13.62
C LEU A 56 -18.91 30.40 -14.68
N LYS A 57 -19.75 31.24 -15.28
CA LYS A 57 -19.31 32.31 -16.16
C LYS A 57 -19.25 33.61 -15.38
N ARG A 58 -18.16 34.36 -15.54
CA ARG A 58 -18.05 35.71 -14.98
C ARG A 58 -18.53 36.72 -16.02
N GLU A 59 -19.52 37.51 -15.65
CA GLU A 59 -20.10 38.56 -16.50
C GLU A 59 -20.06 39.89 -15.75
N ILE A 60 -19.90 41.00 -16.46
CA ILE A 60 -19.99 42.33 -15.86
C ILE A 60 -21.42 42.84 -16.07
N LYS A 61 -22.20 42.95 -14.99
CA LYS A 61 -23.54 43.55 -15.01
C LYS A 61 -23.53 44.82 -14.17
N GLY A 62 -23.85 45.96 -14.80
CA GLY A 62 -23.88 47.26 -14.13
C GLY A 62 -22.52 47.69 -13.54
N GLY A 63 -21.41 47.38 -14.22
CA GLY A 63 -20.05 47.72 -13.76
C GLY A 63 -19.50 46.84 -12.63
N LYS A 64 -20.24 45.82 -12.18
CA LYS A 64 -19.77 44.83 -11.20
C LYS A 64 -19.60 43.47 -11.83
N LEU A 65 -18.50 42.80 -11.50
CA LEU A 65 -18.24 41.41 -11.88
C LEU A 65 -19.17 40.50 -11.07
N GLN A 66 -20.05 39.77 -11.75
CA GLN A 66 -20.95 38.77 -11.18
C GLN A 66 -20.63 37.39 -11.77
N SER A 67 -20.67 36.36 -10.93
CA SER A 67 -20.57 34.96 -11.37
C SER A 67 -21.97 34.40 -11.58
N VAL A 68 -22.27 33.95 -12.79
CA VAL A 68 -23.55 33.34 -13.19
C VAL A 68 -23.33 31.86 -13.41
N LEU A 69 -24.11 31.02 -12.73
CA LEU A 69 -24.11 29.57 -12.93
C LEU A 69 -24.82 29.25 -14.26
N GLN A 70 -24.12 28.59 -15.19
CA GLN A 70 -24.64 28.29 -16.53
C GLN A 70 -25.41 26.97 -16.60
N GLY A 71 -25.23 26.09 -15.61
CA GLY A 71 -25.88 24.78 -15.54
C GLY A 71 -24.95 23.71 -14.97
N THR A 72 -25.49 22.52 -14.81
CA THR A 72 -24.76 21.30 -14.41
C THR A 72 -24.83 20.25 -15.51
N CYS A 73 -23.77 19.45 -15.64
CA CYS A 73 -23.75 18.34 -16.57
C CYS A 73 -24.50 17.13 -16.01
N GLY A 74 -25.13 16.34 -16.88
CA GLY A 74 -25.83 15.11 -16.50
C GLY A 74 -24.86 13.97 -16.15
N GLY A 75 -25.35 12.90 -15.52
CA GLY A 75 -24.52 11.87 -14.89
C GLY A 75 -23.49 11.14 -15.79
N SER A 76 -23.66 11.14 -17.12
CA SER A 76 -22.71 10.56 -18.08
C SER A 76 -21.69 11.57 -18.64
N THR A 77 -21.75 12.82 -18.19
CA THR A 77 -20.93 13.94 -18.69
C THR A 77 -20.35 14.74 -17.52
N THR A 78 -19.24 15.42 -17.75
CA THR A 78 -18.62 16.34 -16.79
C THR A 78 -18.37 17.71 -17.40
N CYS A 79 -18.26 18.72 -16.56
CA CYS A 79 -18.02 20.07 -17.00
C CYS A 79 -16.53 20.34 -17.17
N ILE A 80 -16.09 20.58 -18.41
CA ILE A 80 -14.71 20.96 -18.73
C ILE A 80 -14.76 22.18 -19.63
N LYS A 81 -14.04 23.24 -19.25
CA LYS A 81 -13.98 24.49 -20.02
C LYS A 81 -15.39 25.02 -20.38
N ASN A 82 -16.30 24.98 -19.41
CA ASN A 82 -17.71 25.35 -19.54
C ASN A 82 -18.53 24.56 -20.57
N GLN A 83 -18.07 23.36 -20.94
CA GLN A 83 -18.80 22.45 -21.84
C GLN A 83 -19.02 21.10 -21.16
N CYS A 84 -20.22 20.55 -21.33
CA CYS A 84 -20.47 19.17 -20.92
C CYS A 84 -19.83 18.20 -21.91
N VAL A 85 -18.77 17.53 -21.46
CA VAL A 85 -18.05 16.50 -22.21
C VAL A 85 -18.36 15.12 -21.64
N PRO A 86 -18.53 14.08 -22.48
CA PRO A 86 -18.78 12.72 -22.00
C PRO A 86 -17.55 12.15 -21.30
N PHE A 87 -17.78 11.35 -20.26
CA PHE A 87 -16.71 10.56 -19.67
C PHE A 87 -16.19 9.49 -20.65
N ALA A 88 -14.88 9.25 -20.65
CA ALA A 88 -14.31 8.09 -21.33
C ALA A 88 -14.70 6.79 -20.62
N LYS A 89 -15.10 5.78 -21.40
CA LYS A 89 -15.44 4.44 -20.88
C LYS A 89 -14.19 3.63 -20.56
N THR A 90 -14.35 2.54 -19.84
CA THR A 90 -13.23 1.63 -19.53
C THR A 90 -12.64 1.08 -20.83
N GLY A 91 -11.31 1.18 -20.99
CA GLY A 91 -10.59 0.81 -22.22
C GLY A 91 -10.56 1.89 -23.30
N GLU A 92 -11.32 2.98 -23.16
CA GLU A 92 -11.23 4.11 -24.09
C GLU A 92 -10.06 5.03 -23.74
N ALA A 93 -9.48 5.66 -24.76
CA ALA A 93 -8.50 6.72 -24.58
C ALA A 93 -9.09 7.87 -23.74
N CYS A 94 -8.26 8.39 -22.84
CA CYS A 94 -8.62 9.44 -21.91
C CYS A 94 -7.62 10.59 -21.97
N SER A 95 -8.09 11.79 -21.63
CA SER A 95 -7.29 13.01 -21.62
C SER A 95 -7.89 14.04 -20.68
N ALA A 96 -7.22 15.20 -20.53
CA ALA A 96 -7.77 16.33 -19.77
C ALA A 96 -9.12 16.83 -20.32
N ASP A 97 -9.38 16.65 -21.62
CA ASP A 97 -10.63 17.06 -22.28
C ASP A 97 -11.67 15.93 -22.36
N LYS A 98 -11.27 14.69 -22.04
CA LYS A 98 -12.16 13.51 -21.98
C LYS A 98 -11.75 12.61 -20.79
N PRO A 99 -12.09 13.00 -19.56
CA PRO A 99 -11.65 12.31 -18.36
C PRO A 99 -12.45 11.03 -18.14
N CYS A 100 -11.90 10.16 -17.32
CA CYS A 100 -12.62 8.98 -16.86
C CYS A 100 -13.68 9.34 -15.82
N HIS A 101 -14.66 8.45 -15.64
CA HIS A 101 -15.61 8.56 -14.52
C HIS A 101 -14.87 8.48 -13.17
N ALA A 102 -15.46 9.03 -12.09
CA ALA A 102 -14.81 9.16 -10.78
C ALA A 102 -14.29 7.84 -10.16
N ASN A 103 -14.77 6.69 -10.62
CA ASN A 103 -14.33 5.36 -10.19
C ASN A 103 -13.28 4.70 -11.10
N ARG A 104 -12.57 5.51 -11.88
CA ARG A 104 -11.59 5.13 -12.89
C ARG A 104 -10.44 6.13 -12.87
N TYR A 105 -9.26 5.70 -13.31
CA TYR A 105 -8.13 6.59 -13.52
C TYR A 105 -7.68 6.54 -14.98
N CYS A 106 -6.97 7.58 -15.40
CA CYS A 106 -6.47 7.73 -16.76
C CYS A 106 -4.98 7.39 -16.82
N ASP A 107 -4.63 6.32 -17.53
CA ASP A 107 -3.25 5.94 -17.87
C ASP A 107 -3.23 5.56 -19.35
N THR A 108 -3.22 6.58 -20.21
CA THR A 108 -3.51 6.58 -21.66
C THR A 108 -4.92 6.14 -22.04
N VAL A 109 -5.48 5.17 -21.32
CA VAL A 109 -6.85 4.70 -21.39
C VAL A 109 -7.47 4.68 -19.99
N CYS A 110 -8.80 4.72 -19.92
CA CYS A 110 -9.49 4.59 -18.64
C CYS A 110 -9.43 3.16 -18.11
N LYS A 111 -8.86 3.00 -16.92
CA LYS A 111 -8.69 1.71 -16.25
C LYS A 111 -9.45 1.68 -14.93
N LYS A 112 -9.83 0.47 -14.52
CA LYS A 112 -10.34 0.26 -13.16
C LYS A 112 -9.14 0.36 -12.20
N PRO A 113 -9.23 1.18 -11.14
CA PRO A 113 -8.26 1.11 -10.07
C PRO A 113 -8.38 -0.24 -9.37
N LYS A 114 -7.27 -0.70 -8.84
CA LYS A 114 -7.08 -1.88 -8.01
C LYS A 114 -7.75 -1.62 -6.69
N SER A 115 -8.73 -2.45 -6.37
CA SER A 115 -9.59 -2.28 -5.21
C SER A 115 -9.09 -3.04 -3.98
N SER A 116 -8.13 -3.95 -4.14
CA SER A 116 -7.61 -4.74 -3.02
C SER A 116 -6.26 -4.22 -2.52
N GLU A 117 -6.08 -4.33 -1.22
CA GLU A 117 -4.80 -4.11 -0.57
C GLU A 117 -3.78 -5.15 -1.05
N ASN A 118 -2.50 -4.79 -1.09
CA ASN A 118 -1.37 -5.63 -1.53
C ASN A 118 -1.28 -5.94 -3.03
N GLU A 119 -2.24 -5.52 -3.86
CA GLU A 119 -2.12 -5.65 -5.32
C GLU A 119 -0.92 -4.86 -5.86
N ILE A 120 -0.20 -5.42 -6.83
CA ILE A 120 0.97 -4.79 -7.45
C ILE A 120 0.54 -3.48 -8.11
N CYS A 121 1.32 -2.40 -8.03
CA CYS A 121 1.03 -1.13 -8.69
C CYS A 121 2.32 -0.46 -9.16
N ALA A 122 2.23 0.39 -10.18
CA ALA A 122 3.33 1.26 -10.61
C ALA A 122 3.14 2.71 -10.15
N ASN A 123 1.90 3.17 -9.96
CA ASN A 123 1.61 4.53 -9.48
C ASN A 123 0.36 4.61 -8.59
N ASN A 124 0.19 5.73 -7.88
CA ASN A 124 -0.91 5.93 -6.93
C ASN A 124 -2.30 5.86 -7.57
N ALA A 125 -2.44 6.27 -8.84
CA ALA A 125 -3.72 6.29 -9.53
C ALA A 125 -4.28 4.87 -9.75
N GLU A 126 -3.40 3.86 -9.74
CA GLU A 126 -3.80 2.47 -9.77
C GLU A 126 -4.50 2.00 -8.50
N CYS A 127 -4.40 2.69 -7.37
CA CYS A 127 -4.89 2.21 -6.08
C CYS A 127 -6.16 2.94 -5.66
N TRP A 128 -7.26 2.20 -5.45
CA TRP A 128 -8.53 2.79 -5.06
C TRP A 128 -8.48 3.36 -3.63
N GLY A 129 -8.62 4.68 -3.49
CA GLY A 129 -8.59 5.34 -2.18
C GLY A 129 -7.29 5.13 -1.39
N GLY A 130 -6.21 4.77 -2.10
CA GLY A 130 -4.95 4.32 -1.53
C GLY A 130 -3.74 4.97 -2.18
N VAL A 131 -2.57 4.45 -1.84
CA VAL A 131 -1.28 4.87 -2.42
C VAL A 131 -0.51 3.65 -2.90
N CYS A 132 0.30 3.85 -3.94
CA CYS A 132 1.22 2.83 -4.40
C CYS A 132 2.54 2.97 -3.65
N LEU A 133 2.71 2.15 -2.61
CA LEU A 133 3.91 2.19 -1.77
C LEU A 133 4.70 0.91 -1.94
N LYS A 134 5.98 1.04 -2.30
CA LYS A 134 6.89 -0.09 -2.57
C LYS A 134 6.30 -1.08 -3.59
N GLY A 135 5.63 -0.55 -4.62
CA GLY A 135 5.03 -1.33 -5.71
C GLY A 135 3.77 -2.11 -5.33
N ARG A 136 3.14 -1.80 -4.19
CA ARG A 136 1.85 -2.40 -3.77
C ARG A 136 0.84 -1.35 -3.34
N CYS A 137 -0.43 -1.59 -3.65
CA CYS A 137 -1.53 -0.74 -3.20
C CYS A 137 -1.74 -0.87 -1.70
N ARG A 138 -1.81 0.29 -1.05
CA ARG A 138 -2.00 0.45 0.39
C ARG A 138 -3.15 1.38 0.68
N ILE A 139 -3.98 1.01 1.65
CA ILE A 139 -5.11 1.82 2.07
C ILE A 139 -4.59 2.99 2.93
N LEU A 140 -5.09 4.20 2.65
CA LEU A 140 -4.77 5.38 3.43
C LEU A 140 -5.30 5.25 4.86
N GLY A 141 -4.49 5.67 5.85
CA GLY A 141 -4.83 5.58 7.28
C GLY A 141 -4.48 4.25 7.95
N VAL A 142 -4.05 3.24 7.18
CA VAL A 142 -3.43 2.02 7.72
C VAL A 142 -1.91 2.18 7.76
N VAL A 143 -1.34 2.70 6.68
CA VAL A 143 0.11 2.91 6.53
C VAL A 143 0.53 4.26 7.12
N CYS A 144 1.71 4.28 7.73
CA CYS A 144 2.31 5.45 8.35
C CYS A 144 3.77 5.64 7.92
N GLY A 145 4.22 6.90 7.94
CA GLY A 145 5.62 7.30 7.80
C GLY A 145 6.27 7.60 9.15
N ASP A 146 5.52 8.13 10.10
CA ASP A 146 5.93 8.27 11.51
C ASP A 146 4.72 8.23 12.46
N ASP A 147 4.99 8.35 13.76
CA ASP A 147 3.96 8.25 14.79
C ASP A 147 2.92 9.38 14.73
N THR A 148 3.23 10.51 14.06
CA THR A 148 2.28 11.62 13.90
C THR A 148 1.20 11.34 12.86
N ASP A 149 1.42 10.33 12.00
CA ASP A 149 0.40 9.83 11.08
C ASP A 149 -0.64 8.94 11.80
N CYS A 150 -0.37 8.54 13.04
CA CYS A 150 -1.20 7.62 13.81
C CYS A 150 -2.11 8.33 14.81
N LYS A 151 -3.19 7.64 15.20
CA LYS A 151 -4.10 8.15 16.23
C LYS A 151 -3.44 8.16 17.59
N GLU A 152 -4.00 8.94 18.52
CA GLU A 152 -3.52 8.99 19.90
C GLU A 152 -3.47 7.58 20.52
N GLY A 153 -2.30 7.23 21.09
CA GLY A 153 -2.04 5.91 21.68
C GLY A 153 -1.55 4.85 20.69
N GLU A 154 -1.49 5.13 19.39
CA GLU A 154 -0.89 4.27 18.37
C GLU A 154 0.49 4.78 17.94
N VAL A 155 1.29 3.87 17.41
CA VAL A 155 2.65 4.13 16.91
C VAL A 155 2.85 3.49 15.56
N CYS A 156 3.76 4.05 14.78
CA CYS A 156 4.11 3.58 13.46
C CYS A 156 5.15 2.46 13.53
N ARG A 157 4.71 1.21 13.25
CA ARG A 157 5.55 0.02 13.39
C ARG A 157 5.29 -1.04 12.33
N TYR A 158 6.12 -2.06 12.25
CA TYR A 158 5.76 -3.25 11.48
C TYR A 158 4.66 -4.01 12.22
N GLU A 159 3.67 -4.50 11.46
CA GLU A 159 2.54 -5.27 12.00
C GLU A 159 3.02 -6.55 12.66
N GLU A 160 3.92 -7.25 11.97
CA GLU A 160 4.56 -8.49 12.39
C GLU A 160 6.06 -8.30 12.63
N ILE A 161 6.61 -9.17 13.47
CA ILE A 161 8.04 -9.27 13.69
C ILE A 161 8.64 -10.03 12.51
N ILE A 162 9.53 -9.37 11.76
CA ILE A 162 10.16 -9.92 10.56
C ILE A 162 11.67 -9.96 10.77
N ASP A 163 12.24 -11.16 10.74
CA ASP A 163 13.68 -11.41 10.86
C ASP A 163 14.40 -11.41 9.50
N TRP A 164 13.65 -11.59 8.40
CA TRP A 164 14.20 -11.63 7.05
C TRP A 164 14.18 -10.27 6.35
N LEU A 165 15.39 -9.73 6.11
CA LEU A 165 15.61 -8.39 5.54
C LEU A 165 14.84 -8.11 4.23
N PRO A 166 14.85 -8.98 3.21
CA PRO A 166 14.12 -8.74 1.95
C PRO A 166 12.60 -8.64 2.10
N THR A 167 12.01 -9.25 3.15
CA THR A 167 10.60 -9.04 3.48
C THR A 167 10.43 -7.69 4.13
N LEU A 168 11.25 -7.39 5.15
CA LEU A 168 11.22 -6.10 5.85
C LEU A 168 11.33 -4.90 4.89
N GLU A 169 12.19 -5.03 3.87
CA GLU A 169 12.35 -4.07 2.78
C GLU A 169 11.06 -3.75 2.04
N LYS A 170 10.19 -4.73 1.86
CA LYS A 170 8.92 -4.62 1.11
C LYS A 170 7.73 -4.32 2.01
N THR A 171 7.85 -4.62 3.30
CA THR A 171 6.79 -4.39 4.27
C THR A 171 6.71 -2.90 4.60
N PRO A 172 5.51 -2.28 4.51
CA PRO A 172 5.27 -0.96 5.04
C PRO A 172 5.11 -1.01 6.57
N ARG A 173 5.32 0.12 7.24
CA ARG A 173 4.88 0.28 8.62
C ARG A 173 3.42 0.72 8.64
N VAL A 174 2.72 0.32 9.70
CA VAL A 174 1.31 0.59 9.92
C VAL A 174 1.10 1.18 11.31
N CYS A 175 0.00 1.91 11.47
CA CYS A 175 -0.43 2.37 12.78
C CYS A 175 -0.97 1.19 13.59
N GLY A 176 -0.52 1.08 14.83
CA GLY A 176 -1.06 0.10 15.76
C GLY A 176 -0.59 0.37 17.18
N LYS A 177 -1.13 -0.39 18.13
CA LYS A 177 -0.69 -0.30 19.53
C LYS A 177 0.81 -0.60 19.64
N PRO A 178 1.55 0.09 20.52
CA PRO A 178 2.95 -0.23 20.77
C PRO A 178 3.13 -1.71 21.08
N HIS A 179 3.98 -2.38 20.32
CA HIS A 179 4.40 -3.75 20.63
C HIS A 179 5.28 -3.74 21.88
N GLU A 180 5.20 -4.75 22.76
CA GLU A 180 6.00 -4.83 23.99
C GLU A 180 7.50 -4.69 23.70
N SER A 181 7.96 -5.37 22.65
CA SER A 181 9.35 -5.33 22.20
C SER A 181 9.74 -4.05 21.44
N LYS A 182 8.74 -3.23 21.07
CA LYS A 182 8.87 -2.03 20.24
C LYS A 182 9.46 -2.25 18.84
N PHE A 183 9.43 -3.48 18.32
CA PHE A 183 9.93 -3.79 16.98
C PHE A 183 9.36 -2.85 15.90
N GLY A 184 10.24 -2.30 15.06
CA GLY A 184 9.90 -1.40 13.96
C GLY A 184 9.53 0.03 14.36
N GLN A 185 9.55 0.38 15.65
CA GLN A 185 9.34 1.74 16.13
C GLN A 185 10.63 2.55 16.04
N PHE A 186 10.50 3.88 15.95
CA PHE A 186 11.64 4.77 16.00
C PHE A 186 12.33 4.75 17.36
N CYS A 187 13.66 4.86 17.35
CA CYS A 187 14.50 4.92 18.54
C CYS A 187 15.65 5.91 18.32
N SER A 188 16.23 6.37 19.42
CA SER A 188 17.47 7.17 19.44
C SER A 188 18.63 6.37 20.01
N MET A 189 18.36 5.43 20.92
CA MET A 189 19.36 4.59 21.57
C MET A 189 18.81 3.20 21.95
N ASP A 190 19.71 2.26 22.26
CA ASP A 190 19.34 0.87 22.54
C ASP A 190 18.35 0.73 23.72
N SER A 191 18.41 1.63 24.72
CA SER A 191 17.48 1.62 25.86
C SER A 191 16.05 2.01 25.49
N ASP A 192 15.81 2.57 24.31
CA ASP A 192 14.46 2.84 23.83
C ASP A 192 13.75 1.55 23.39
N CYS A 193 14.53 0.51 23.07
CA CYS A 193 14.04 -0.75 22.53
C CYS A 193 13.71 -1.77 23.62
N GLY A 194 12.72 -2.62 23.34
CA GLY A 194 12.27 -3.65 24.27
C GLY A 194 12.97 -4.99 24.06
N ILE A 195 12.47 -5.98 24.77
CA ILE A 195 12.89 -7.38 24.68
C ILE A 195 11.76 -8.17 24.00
N ARG A 196 12.11 -9.07 23.08
CA ARG A 196 11.17 -10.08 22.62
C ARG A 196 11.31 -11.29 23.51
N LYS A 197 10.26 -11.59 24.27
CA LYS A 197 10.13 -12.89 24.94
C LYS A 197 10.01 -13.96 23.87
N SER A 198 10.84 -14.99 23.96
CA SER A 198 10.80 -16.10 23.01
C SER A 198 9.44 -16.78 23.04
N THR A 199 8.80 -16.91 21.88
CA THR A 199 7.54 -17.66 21.72
C THR A 199 7.76 -19.15 21.97
N VAL A 200 8.98 -19.66 21.81
CA VAL A 200 9.33 -21.06 22.15
C VAL A 200 9.27 -21.27 23.66
N ALA A 201 9.75 -20.32 24.46
CA ALA A 201 9.60 -20.39 25.92
C ALA A 201 8.13 -20.31 26.33
N GLN A 202 7.32 -19.46 25.70
CA GLN A 202 5.90 -19.36 26.03
C GLN A 202 5.10 -20.61 25.64
N ASN A 203 5.32 -21.16 24.44
CA ASN A 203 4.63 -22.37 23.99
C ASN A 203 5.06 -23.61 24.79
N LEU A 204 6.36 -23.77 25.08
CA LEU A 204 6.86 -24.85 25.94
C LEU A 204 6.35 -24.71 27.37
N LEU A 205 6.30 -23.50 27.93
CA LEU A 205 5.76 -23.28 29.27
C LEU A 205 4.26 -23.61 29.33
N SER A 206 3.48 -23.30 28.28
CA SER A 206 2.07 -23.70 28.22
C SER A 206 1.88 -25.20 28.04
N GLU A 207 2.68 -25.85 27.17
CA GLU A 207 2.61 -27.31 26.97
C GLU A 207 3.06 -28.09 28.23
N VAL A 208 4.14 -27.64 28.88
CA VAL A 208 4.61 -28.23 30.14
C VAL A 208 3.63 -27.97 31.28
N ALA A 209 2.99 -26.79 31.34
CA ALA A 209 1.96 -26.51 32.34
C ALA A 209 0.72 -27.39 32.16
N GLU A 210 0.31 -27.69 30.91
CA GLU A 210 -0.79 -28.64 30.64
C GLU A 210 -0.40 -30.06 31.04
N LEU A 211 0.80 -30.53 30.71
CA LEU A 211 1.29 -31.86 31.09
C LEU A 211 1.40 -32.05 32.61
N ILE A 212 1.92 -31.04 33.33
CA ILE A 212 1.99 -31.08 34.81
C ILE A 212 0.57 -31.15 35.41
N LYS A 213 -0.40 -30.45 34.80
CA LYS A 213 -1.79 -30.45 35.27
C LYS A 213 -2.46 -31.81 35.06
N GLU A 214 -2.21 -32.48 33.94
CA GLU A 214 -2.67 -33.85 33.71
C GLU A 214 -2.05 -34.85 34.70
N GLN A 215 -0.75 -34.72 35.01
CA GLN A 215 -0.07 -35.58 35.99
C GLN A 215 -0.68 -35.45 37.40
N PHE A 216 -1.01 -34.23 37.83
CA PHE A 216 -1.57 -33.96 39.16
C PHE A 216 -3.05 -34.35 39.31
N GLU A 217 -3.80 -34.51 38.21
CA GLU A 217 -5.18 -35.01 38.26
C GLU A 217 -5.26 -36.54 38.28
N VAL A 218 -4.23 -37.25 37.81
CA VAL A 218 -4.16 -38.72 37.87
C VAL A 218 -3.69 -39.23 39.25
N ASP A 219 -2.82 -38.49 39.95
CA ASP A 219 -2.28 -38.91 41.26
C ASP A 219 -3.23 -38.69 42.46
N LYS A 220 -4.44 -38.17 42.23
CA LYS A 220 -5.44 -38.00 43.29
C LYS A 220 -6.32 -39.23 43.54
N SER A 221 -6.13 -40.31 42.78
CA SER A 221 -6.95 -41.53 42.88
C SER A 221 -6.28 -42.76 43.49
N GLU A 222 -5.00 -42.76 43.83
CA GLU A 222 -4.38 -43.99 44.37
C GLU A 222 -3.43 -43.74 45.55
N SER A 223 -4.01 -43.75 46.74
CA SER A 223 -3.28 -43.87 48.00
C SER A 223 -2.65 -45.26 48.14
N ARG A 224 -1.32 -45.36 48.00
CA ARG A 224 -0.51 -46.47 48.53
C ARG A 224 0.96 -46.07 48.73
N GLU A 225 1.47 -46.22 49.95
CA GLU A 225 2.92 -46.39 50.25
C GLU A 225 3.46 -47.68 49.57
N PRO A 226 4.79 -48.00 49.52
CA PRO A 226 5.99 -47.37 50.10
C PRO A 226 7.22 -47.35 49.14
N GLY A 227 8.41 -46.92 49.64
CA GLY A 227 9.66 -47.64 49.29
C GLY A 227 10.80 -46.85 48.66
N ALA A 228 12.02 -47.19 49.10
CA ALA A 228 13.28 -46.50 48.84
C ALA A 228 13.84 -46.60 47.40
N ALA A 229 14.44 -45.48 46.99
CA ALA A 229 15.65 -45.29 46.18
C ALA A 229 15.81 -46.05 44.84
N THR A 230 15.91 -45.28 43.76
CA THR A 230 17.01 -45.44 42.80
C THR A 230 17.25 -44.11 42.07
N GLY A 231 18.51 -43.67 42.07
CA GLY A 231 18.93 -42.43 41.44
C GLY A 231 18.91 -42.54 39.92
N SER A 232 18.04 -41.77 39.28
CA SER A 232 18.14 -41.43 37.87
C SER A 232 18.86 -40.10 37.76
N GLN A 233 20.09 -40.12 37.26
CA GLN A 233 20.76 -38.94 36.73
C GLN A 233 19.99 -38.51 35.47
N SER A 234 18.92 -37.74 35.67
CA SER A 234 18.30 -36.95 34.62
C SER A 234 19.28 -35.84 34.27
N GLY A 235 19.92 -35.94 33.12
CA GLY A 235 20.67 -34.83 32.54
C GLY A 235 19.68 -33.73 32.17
N GLU A 236 19.40 -32.83 33.11
CA GLU A 236 18.71 -31.56 32.89
C GLU A 236 19.60 -30.68 32.00
N GLY A 237 19.57 -30.94 30.69
CA GLY A 237 20.00 -29.99 29.69
C GLY A 237 18.98 -28.87 29.66
N GLU A 238 19.11 -27.91 30.58
CA GLU A 238 18.30 -26.70 30.61
C GLU A 238 18.52 -25.95 29.29
N VAL A 239 17.57 -26.08 28.36
CA VAL A 239 17.57 -25.32 27.12
C VAL A 239 17.36 -23.87 27.51
N LYS A 240 18.46 -23.12 27.66
CA LYS A 240 18.41 -21.68 27.89
C LYS A 240 17.80 -21.03 26.66
N VAL A 241 16.50 -20.75 26.77
CA VAL A 241 15.83 -19.90 25.80
C VAL A 241 16.26 -18.47 26.12
N GLU A 242 17.27 -17.98 25.41
CA GLU A 242 17.75 -16.61 25.60
C GLU A 242 16.75 -15.61 25.04
N ASP A 243 16.37 -14.64 25.88
CA ASP A 243 15.55 -13.51 25.47
C ASP A 243 16.31 -12.64 24.45
N GLU A 244 15.68 -12.40 23.29
CA GLU A 244 16.30 -11.59 22.24
C GLU A 244 16.05 -10.10 22.49
N HIS A 245 17.14 -9.38 22.76
CA HIS A 245 17.12 -7.93 22.92
C HIS A 245 17.12 -7.24 21.56
N LEU A 246 16.18 -6.32 21.37
CA LEU A 246 16.22 -5.42 20.22
C LEU A 246 17.24 -4.31 20.48
N ARG A 247 17.85 -3.83 19.39
CA ARG A 247 18.78 -2.71 19.42
C ARG A 247 18.31 -1.61 18.50
N CYS A 248 18.75 -0.40 18.79
CA CYS A 248 18.50 0.73 17.93
C CYS A 248 19.49 0.72 16.77
N ARG A 249 19.00 0.35 15.58
CA ARG A 249 19.80 0.32 14.35
C ARG A 249 19.14 1.19 13.31
N ALA A 250 19.90 2.14 12.75
CA ALA A 250 19.40 3.11 11.77
C ALA A 250 18.13 3.85 12.24
N GLY A 251 18.05 4.09 13.55
CA GLY A 251 16.94 4.74 14.24
C GLY A 251 15.65 3.91 14.34
N LEU A 252 15.69 2.60 14.13
CA LEU A 252 14.58 1.69 14.42
C LEU A 252 14.98 0.60 15.41
N CYS A 253 14.04 0.18 16.25
CA CYS A 253 14.21 -1.02 17.08
C CYS A 253 14.06 -2.28 16.25
N VAL A 254 15.14 -3.01 16.04
CA VAL A 254 15.19 -4.27 15.27
C VAL A 254 16.14 -5.27 15.95
N PHE A 255 16.16 -6.52 15.51
CA PHE A 255 17.15 -7.47 16.00
C PHE A 255 18.53 -7.13 15.47
N ASP A 256 19.56 -7.52 16.23
CA ASP A 256 20.95 -7.31 15.81
C ASP A 256 21.28 -8.10 14.53
N SER A 257 20.57 -9.20 14.29
CA SER A 257 20.66 -10.00 13.05
C SER A 257 20.02 -9.31 11.84
N THR A 258 19.10 -8.36 12.03
CA THR A 258 18.35 -7.71 10.94
C THR A 258 19.23 -6.77 10.10
N LEU A 259 20.17 -6.07 10.75
CA LEU A 259 21.04 -5.11 10.07
C LEU A 259 22.49 -5.30 10.50
N HIS A 260 23.37 -5.66 9.56
CA HIS A 260 24.81 -5.79 9.81
C HIS A 260 25.55 -4.46 10.11
N GLY A 261 24.84 -3.34 10.31
CA GLY A 261 25.46 -2.03 10.56
C GLY A 261 24.53 -1.06 11.30
N GLN A 262 25.06 0.11 11.65
CA GLN A 262 24.30 1.17 12.34
C GLN A 262 23.44 2.02 11.40
N GLU A 263 23.68 1.92 10.09
CA GLU A 263 23.07 2.77 9.07
C GLU A 263 22.23 1.95 8.08
N GLY A 264 21.07 2.49 7.71
CA GLY A 264 20.08 1.92 6.80
C GLY A 264 20.50 2.00 5.34
N PHE A 265 20.05 1.03 4.55
CA PHE A 265 20.25 0.97 3.11
C PHE A 265 19.12 1.71 2.35
N THR A 266 19.21 1.83 1.04
CA THR A 266 18.19 2.50 0.22
C THR A 266 16.80 1.87 0.39
N GLY A 267 15.79 2.66 0.73
CA GLY A 267 14.43 2.21 1.02
C GLY A 267 14.16 1.94 2.51
N TRP A 268 15.20 1.98 3.36
CA TRP A 268 15.05 1.87 4.82
C TRP A 268 14.34 3.10 5.40
N PRO A 269 13.39 2.95 6.35
CA PRO A 269 12.74 4.11 6.96
C PRO A 269 13.74 4.96 7.75
N CYS A 270 13.62 6.28 7.66
CA CYS A 270 14.58 7.19 8.30
C CYS A 270 13.89 8.41 8.91
N ARG A 271 14.51 8.97 9.95
CA ARG A 271 14.09 10.25 10.54
C ARG A 271 15.01 11.40 10.15
N VAL A 272 16.30 11.11 10.07
CA VAL A 272 17.39 12.04 9.77
C VAL A 272 18.39 11.37 8.82
N ASP A 273 19.20 12.18 8.13
CA ASP A 273 20.19 11.69 7.15
C ASP A 273 21.19 10.70 7.74
N THR A 274 21.55 10.86 9.02
CA THR A 274 22.50 9.98 9.71
C THR A 274 21.97 8.55 9.91
N ASN A 275 20.66 8.33 9.77
CA ASN A 275 20.10 6.99 9.78
C ASN A 275 20.41 6.22 8.49
N CYS A 276 20.88 6.91 7.43
CA CYS A 276 21.08 6.34 6.11
C CYS A 276 22.56 6.25 5.75
N ARG A 277 22.98 5.12 5.18
CA ARG A 277 24.35 4.93 4.62
C ARG A 277 24.65 5.97 3.55
N SER A 278 23.63 6.38 2.80
CA SER A 278 23.71 7.40 1.77
C SER A 278 23.81 8.83 2.29
N ARG A 279 23.58 9.06 3.60
CA ARG A 279 23.39 10.39 4.21
C ARG A 279 22.30 11.21 3.51
N ASN A 280 21.25 10.54 3.04
CA ASN A 280 20.13 11.16 2.35
C ASN A 280 18.81 10.49 2.77
N CYS A 281 18.11 11.12 3.70
CA CYS A 281 16.76 10.75 4.13
C CYS A 281 15.74 11.59 3.35
N GLU A 282 15.08 10.97 2.38
CA GLU A 282 14.17 11.66 1.47
C GLU A 282 12.71 11.44 1.88
N ALA A 283 11.95 12.52 1.93
CA ALA A 283 10.52 12.50 2.19
C ALA A 283 9.74 12.43 0.88
N GLN A 284 8.81 11.48 0.79
CA GLN A 284 7.84 11.38 -0.29
C GLN A 284 6.44 11.59 0.32
N THR A 285 5.72 12.56 -0.21
CA THR A 285 4.37 12.91 0.24
C THR A 285 3.35 12.41 -0.77
N PHE A 286 2.32 11.72 -0.27
CA PHE A 286 1.29 11.06 -1.06
C PHE A 286 -0.09 11.69 -0.78
N ALA A 287 -1.03 11.44 -1.70
CA ALA A 287 -2.46 11.78 -1.56
C ALA A 287 -2.72 13.21 -1.05
N ASP A 288 -2.18 14.22 -1.76
CA ASP A 288 -2.36 15.64 -1.48
C ASP A 288 -1.89 16.11 -0.09
N GLY A 289 -0.82 15.50 0.45
CA GLY A 289 -0.24 15.94 1.73
C GLY A 289 -0.60 15.07 2.93
N LYS A 290 -1.43 14.04 2.74
CA LYS A 290 -2.02 13.26 3.85
C LYS A 290 -1.09 12.21 4.46
N LEU A 291 -0.07 11.77 3.74
CA LEU A 291 0.89 10.78 4.22
C LEU A 291 2.27 11.18 3.73
N THR A 292 3.24 11.28 4.65
CA THR A 292 4.63 11.55 4.29
C THR A 292 5.52 10.42 4.77
N VAL A 293 6.07 9.65 3.83
CA VAL A 293 6.98 8.54 4.13
C VAL A 293 8.42 9.01 3.91
N LYS A 294 9.26 8.85 4.93
CA LYS A 294 10.70 9.16 4.87
C LYS A 294 11.52 7.89 4.77
N ASN A 295 12.28 7.77 3.68
CA ASN A 295 13.15 6.62 3.44
C ASN A 295 14.54 7.06 2.99
N CYS A 296 15.53 6.22 3.27
CA CYS A 296 16.88 6.39 2.76
C CYS A 296 16.88 6.32 1.23
N ALA A 297 17.39 7.35 0.59
CA ALA A 297 17.48 7.44 -0.87
C ALA A 297 18.94 7.37 -1.33
N PRO A 298 19.24 7.11 -2.62
CA PRO A 298 20.60 7.16 -3.13
C PRO A 298 21.27 8.52 -2.82
N ARG A 299 22.58 8.51 -2.62
CA ARG A 299 23.33 9.74 -2.28
C ARG A 299 23.11 10.78 -3.39
N ARG A 300 22.67 11.99 -3.01
CA ARG A 300 22.54 13.09 -3.96
C ARG A 300 23.91 13.35 -4.58
N ARG A 301 24.01 13.27 -5.90
CA ARG A 301 25.19 13.82 -6.59
C ARG A 301 25.15 15.31 -6.31
N MET A 302 26.10 15.80 -5.53
CA MET A 302 26.32 17.24 -5.42
C MET A 302 26.71 17.69 -6.83
N THR A 303 25.77 18.24 -7.58
CA THR A 303 26.11 19.06 -8.73
C THR A 303 26.78 20.28 -8.15
N THR A 304 28.11 20.23 -8.09
CA THR A 304 28.94 21.41 -7.91
C THR A 304 28.53 22.38 -9.00
N ARG A 305 27.68 23.36 -8.66
CA ARG A 305 27.54 24.56 -9.47
C ARG A 305 28.90 25.21 -9.41
N SER A 306 29.72 24.98 -10.43
CA SER A 306 30.84 25.84 -10.76
C SER A 306 30.25 27.23 -10.94
N PHE A 307 30.53 28.11 -9.97
CA PHE A 307 30.32 29.54 -10.10
C PHE A 307 31.43 30.13 -10.98
#